data_AF-A0A8X8C3V9-F1
#
_entry.id   AF-A0A8X8C3V9-F1
#
_cell.length_a   1.000
_cell.length_b   1.000
_cell.length_c   1.000
_cell.angle_alpha   90.00
_cell.angle_beta   90.00
_cell.angle_gamma   90.00
#
_symmetry.space_group_name_H-M   'P 1'
#
loop_
_entity.id
_entity.type
_entity.pdbx_description
1 polymer ?
#
loop_
_entity_poly.entity_id
_entity_poly.type
_entity_poly.pdbx_seq_one_letter_code
_entity_poly.pdbx_strand_id
1 'polypeptide(L)'
;MVDAMEHRTPDTEMPEVTATPPPLQVPDDNNNVRGLLTLARQLISQGKPSQALQAVVMAMRTKGGDQAVFQSLHRARELYLNRLQENTAVDQLASLFAECAIAEAQPLQAEQTPLNVGASSCSAESDVHVHSILAETGRTQIVLDAFSDGSSFICLQCGGLVSNHRKDEHYAYWCGKP
;
A
#
# COMPACT_ATOMS: atom_id res chain seq x y z
N MET A 1 43.15 32.50 -95.42
CA MET A 1 43.22 33.97 -95.58
C MET A 1 41.90 34.50 -95.03
N VAL A 2 41.81 35.09 -93.83
CA VAL A 2 42.77 35.90 -93.08
C VAL A 2 42.57 35.74 -91.56
N ASP A 3 43.68 35.82 -90.83
CA ASP A 3 43.79 36.03 -89.39
C ASP A 3 43.16 37.34 -88.89
N ALA A 4 42.67 37.33 -87.65
CA ALA A 4 42.72 38.45 -86.68
C ALA A 4 42.27 37.90 -85.30
N MET A 5 43.18 37.49 -84.42
CA MET A 5 43.97 38.27 -83.45
C MET A 5 43.20 38.65 -82.18
N GLU A 6 43.76 38.16 -81.07
CA GLU A 6 43.35 38.24 -79.67
C GLU A 6 42.95 39.62 -79.15
N HIS A 7 42.01 39.62 -78.19
CA HIS A 7 42.14 40.45 -76.99
C HIS A 7 42.05 39.60 -75.71
N ARG A 8 43.22 39.47 -75.11
CA ARG A 8 43.52 39.03 -73.75
C ARG A 8 43.53 40.26 -72.84
N THR A 9 42.85 40.20 -71.70
CA THR A 9 43.38 40.45 -70.33
C THR A 9 42.27 40.31 -69.27
N PRO A 10 42.63 40.02 -68.00
CA PRO A 10 41.83 39.27 -67.04
C PRO A 10 41.29 40.12 -65.88
N ASP A 11 40.65 39.42 -64.93
CA ASP A 11 40.35 39.79 -63.55
C ASP A 11 39.15 40.71 -63.29
N THR A 12 38.04 40.11 -62.86
CA THR A 12 37.25 40.66 -61.76
C THR A 12 36.69 39.49 -60.95
N GLU A 13 37.21 39.43 -59.74
CA GLU A 13 36.95 38.46 -58.70
C GLU A 13 35.45 38.40 -58.35
N MET A 14 34.90 37.18 -58.37
CA MET A 14 33.75 36.84 -57.53
C MET A 14 34.23 35.68 -56.66
N PRO A 15 34.47 35.88 -55.36
CA PRO A 15 34.56 34.74 -54.46
C PRO A 15 33.17 34.10 -54.44
N GLU A 16 33.02 33.02 -55.21
CA GLU A 16 31.96 32.05 -54.98
C GLU A 16 32.17 31.56 -53.55
N VAL A 17 31.34 32.12 -52.66
CA VAL A 17 31.21 31.65 -51.29
C VAL A 17 30.69 30.23 -51.43
N THR A 18 31.60 29.26 -51.47
CA THR A 18 31.28 27.86 -51.29
C THR A 18 30.83 27.75 -49.84
N ALA A 19 29.57 28.13 -49.61
CA ALA A 19 28.85 27.92 -48.39
C ALA A 19 28.86 26.41 -48.19
N THR A 20 29.77 25.98 -47.31
CA THR A 20 29.72 24.67 -46.72
C THR A 20 28.29 24.51 -46.22
N PRO A 21 27.50 23.53 -46.69
CA PRO A 21 26.18 23.32 -46.14
C PRO A 21 26.36 23.10 -44.64
N PRO A 22 25.59 23.80 -43.77
CA PRO A 22 25.67 23.57 -42.34
C PRO A 22 25.50 22.07 -42.09
N PRO A 23 26.29 21.45 -41.19
CA PRO A 23 26.12 20.06 -40.87
C PRO A 23 24.67 19.85 -40.50
N LEU A 24 23.98 19.00 -41.26
CA LEU A 24 22.63 18.54 -40.97
C LEU A 24 22.63 18.13 -39.49
N GLN A 25 21.95 18.92 -38.67
CA GLN A 25 21.78 18.65 -37.25
C GLN A 25 21.02 17.32 -37.18
N VAL A 26 21.78 16.24 -36.92
CA VAL A 26 21.20 14.97 -36.52
C VAL A 26 20.32 15.30 -35.32
N PRO A 27 19.01 14.99 -35.36
CA PRO A 27 18.10 15.42 -34.30
C PRO A 27 18.65 14.90 -32.97
N ASP A 28 18.74 15.81 -32.01
CA ASP A 28 19.31 15.57 -30.68
C ASP A 28 18.34 14.76 -29.80
N ASP A 29 17.81 13.68 -30.37
CA ASP A 29 16.80 12.83 -29.76
C ASP A 29 17.33 12.20 -28.49
N ASN A 30 18.63 11.91 -28.43
CA ASN A 30 19.26 11.38 -27.23
C ASN A 30 19.34 12.41 -26.08
N ASN A 31 19.67 13.68 -26.33
CA ASN A 31 19.62 14.68 -25.24
C ASN A 31 18.18 15.02 -24.86
N ASN A 32 17.25 15.03 -25.82
CA ASN A 32 15.83 15.21 -25.56
C ASN A 32 15.26 14.08 -24.67
N VAL A 33 15.60 12.82 -24.97
CA VAL A 33 15.28 11.66 -24.12
C VAL A 33 15.88 11.82 -22.73
N ARG A 34 17.15 12.21 -22.63
CA ARG A 34 17.84 12.39 -21.34
C ARG A 34 17.19 13.50 -20.51
N GLY A 35 16.77 14.60 -21.16
CA GLY A 35 16.04 15.69 -20.53
C GLY A 35 14.68 15.24 -20.00
N LEU A 36 13.90 14.54 -20.82
CA LEU A 36 12.58 14.01 -20.44
C LEU A 36 12.67 13.01 -19.28
N LEU A 37 13.68 12.12 -19.27
CA LEU A 37 13.88 11.19 -18.16
C LEU A 37 14.34 11.88 -16.87
N THR A 38 15.14 12.95 -16.99
CA THR A 38 15.53 13.77 -15.83
C THR A 38 14.32 14.50 -15.24
N LEU A 39 13.49 15.09 -16.11
CA LEU A 39 12.23 15.72 -15.70
C LEU A 39 11.28 14.71 -15.05
N ALA A 40 11.14 13.51 -15.62
CA ALA A 40 10.30 12.46 -15.04
C ALA A 40 10.71 12.11 -13.60
N ARG A 41 12.02 11.97 -13.34
CA ARG A 41 12.54 11.72 -11.98
C ARG A 41 12.21 12.86 -11.02
N GLN A 42 12.33 14.10 -11.47
CA GLN A 42 11.97 15.27 -10.69
C GLN A 42 10.47 15.34 -10.41
N LEU A 43 9.63 14.97 -11.37
CA LEU A 43 8.17 14.92 -11.18
C LEU A 43 7.76 13.82 -10.18
N ILE A 44 8.47 12.70 -10.15
CA ILE A 44 8.27 11.65 -9.12
C ILE A 44 8.61 12.20 -7.73
N SER A 45 9.75 12.90 -7.56
CA SER A 45 10.12 13.47 -6.27
C SER A 45 9.16 14.59 -5.81
N GLN A 46 8.47 15.23 -6.74
CA GLN A 46 7.41 16.21 -6.47
C GLN A 46 6.02 15.58 -6.23
N GLY A 47 5.88 14.25 -6.26
CA GLY A 47 4.60 13.57 -6.08
C GLY A 47 3.63 13.72 -7.26
N LYS A 48 4.13 13.96 -8.47
CA LYS A 48 3.34 14.09 -9.72
C LYS A 48 3.57 12.89 -10.65
N PRO A 49 3.10 11.68 -10.28
CA PRO A 49 3.40 10.46 -11.04
C PRO A 49 2.79 10.45 -12.44
N SER A 50 1.61 11.03 -12.65
CA SER A 50 0.94 11.07 -13.96
C SER A 50 1.74 11.89 -14.98
N GLN A 51 2.29 13.04 -14.56
CA GLN A 51 3.13 13.88 -15.43
C GLN A 51 4.50 13.22 -15.67
N ALA A 52 5.06 12.55 -14.66
CA ALA A 52 6.28 11.77 -14.83
C ALA A 52 6.11 10.66 -15.87
N LEU A 53 5.00 9.93 -15.82
CA LEU A 53 4.67 8.90 -16.79
C LEU A 53 4.53 9.48 -18.20
N GLN A 54 3.87 10.63 -18.35
CA GLN A 54 3.76 11.32 -19.64
C GLN A 54 5.15 11.65 -20.21
N ALA A 55 6.06 12.17 -19.40
CA ALA A 55 7.43 12.47 -19.83
C ALA A 55 8.20 11.20 -20.26
N VAL A 56 8.02 10.09 -19.55
CA VAL A 56 8.59 8.78 -19.94
C VAL A 56 8.00 8.30 -21.27
N VAL A 57 6.68 8.34 -21.44
CA VAL A 57 6.02 7.93 -22.68
C VAL A 57 6.48 8.79 -23.87
N MET A 58 6.61 10.10 -23.68
CA MET A 58 7.18 10.99 -24.69
C MET A 58 8.60 10.59 -25.06
N ALA A 59 9.46 10.32 -24.07
CA ALA A 59 10.84 9.88 -24.30
C ALA A 59 10.88 8.55 -25.08
N MET A 60 10.03 7.59 -24.73
CA MET A 60 9.96 6.30 -25.42
C MET A 60 9.47 6.43 -26.87
N ARG A 61 8.49 7.32 -27.10
CA ARG A 61 7.97 7.61 -28.44
C ARG A 61 9.05 8.19 -29.36
N THR A 62 9.96 9.03 -28.85
CA THR A 62 11.05 9.59 -29.69
C THR A 62 12.04 8.53 -30.20
N LYS A 63 12.26 7.43 -29.46
CA LYS A 63 13.21 6.37 -29.87
C LYS A 63 12.59 5.22 -30.66
N GLY A 64 11.34 4.86 -30.37
CA GLY A 64 10.73 3.64 -30.92
C GLY A 64 9.26 3.76 -31.27
N GLY A 65 8.73 4.98 -31.31
CA GLY A 65 7.33 5.25 -31.62
C GLY A 65 6.35 4.65 -30.60
N ASP A 66 5.08 4.59 -30.98
CA ASP A 66 4.01 4.09 -30.11
C ASP A 66 4.11 2.59 -29.83
N GLN A 67 4.67 1.82 -30.76
CA GLN A 67 4.85 0.38 -30.58
C GLN A 67 5.81 0.06 -29.44
N ALA A 68 6.92 0.81 -29.31
CA ALA A 68 7.86 0.64 -28.20
C ALA A 68 7.26 1.03 -26.85
N VAL A 69 6.41 2.07 -26.83
CA VAL A 69 5.63 2.46 -25.64
C VAL A 69 4.72 1.31 -25.22
N PHE A 70 3.92 0.79 -26.15
CA PHE A 70 2.96 -0.27 -25.87
C PHE A 70 3.65 -1.53 -25.34
N GLN A 71 4.69 -2.02 -26.01
CA GLN A 71 5.43 -3.22 -25.59
C GLN A 71 6.04 -3.05 -24.20
N SER A 72 6.59 -1.89 -23.90
CA SER A 72 7.24 -1.65 -22.61
C SER A 72 6.24 -1.50 -21.47
N LEU A 73 5.10 -0.82 -21.71
CA LEU A 73 4.02 -0.73 -20.72
C LEU A 73 3.36 -2.09 -20.48
N HIS A 74 3.16 -2.88 -21.54
CA HIS A 74 2.66 -4.25 -21.42
C HIS A 74 3.58 -5.09 -20.54
N ARG A 75 4.89 -5.08 -20.83
CA ARG A 75 5.88 -5.79 -20.02
C ARG A 75 5.92 -5.32 -18.57
N ALA A 76 5.84 -4.00 -18.35
CA ALA A 76 5.79 -3.43 -17.00
C ALA A 76 4.54 -3.89 -16.23
N ARG A 77 3.38 -3.98 -16.92
CA ARG A 77 2.14 -4.50 -16.35
C ARG A 77 2.27 -5.97 -15.96
N GLU A 78 2.85 -6.81 -16.83
CA GLU A 78 3.07 -8.23 -16.52
C GLU A 78 3.96 -8.43 -15.30
N LEU A 79 5.04 -7.65 -15.20
CA LEU A 79 5.92 -7.68 -14.03
C LEU A 79 5.20 -7.27 -12.74
N TYR A 80 4.33 -6.26 -12.81
CA TYR A 80 3.52 -5.83 -11.67
C TYR A 80 2.54 -6.93 -11.23
N LEU A 81 1.89 -7.60 -12.17
CA LEU A 81 0.97 -8.71 -11.87
C LEU A 81 1.69 -9.92 -11.26
N ASN A 82 2.86 -10.28 -11.80
CA ASN A 82 3.66 -11.36 -11.23
C ASN A 82 4.11 -11.02 -9.81
N ARG A 83 4.53 -9.78 -9.55
CA ARG A 83 4.88 -9.30 -8.20
C ARG A 83 3.69 -9.37 -7.24
N LEU A 84 2.49 -8.99 -7.67
CA LEU A 84 1.28 -9.14 -6.85
C LEU A 84 1.02 -10.60 -6.49
N GLN A 85 1.18 -11.52 -7.46
CA GLN A 85 1.01 -12.94 -7.23
C GLN A 85 2.07 -13.53 -6.29
N GLU A 86 3.32 -13.09 -6.38
CA GLU A 86 4.38 -13.46 -5.40
C GLU A 86 4.03 -13.01 -3.98
N ASN A 87 3.43 -11.82 -3.83
CA ASN A 87 2.97 -11.34 -2.53
C ASN A 87 1.82 -12.18 -1.97
N THR A 88 1.00 -12.83 -2.82
CA THR A 88 -0.06 -13.73 -2.34
C THR A 88 0.48 -14.87 -1.48
N ALA A 89 1.65 -15.44 -1.81
CA ALA A 89 2.27 -16.47 -0.98
C ALA A 89 2.73 -15.93 0.38
N VAL A 90 3.25 -14.70 0.40
CA VAL A 90 3.64 -14.01 1.64
C VAL A 90 2.41 -13.65 2.49
N ASP A 91 1.33 -13.20 1.86
CA ASP A 91 0.06 -12.89 2.52
C ASP A 91 -0.61 -14.14 3.11
N GLN A 92 -0.54 -15.28 2.41
CA GLN A 92 -0.98 -16.58 2.92
C GLN A 92 -0.17 -17.01 4.15
N LEU A 93 1.16 -16.85 4.12
CA LEU A 93 2.01 -17.13 5.28
C LEU A 93 1.67 -16.20 6.45
N ALA A 94 1.50 -14.89 6.20
CA ALA A 94 1.09 -13.94 7.23
C ALA A 94 -0.26 -14.32 7.86
N SER A 95 -1.19 -14.85 7.06
CA SER A 95 -2.48 -15.34 7.53
C SER A 95 -2.32 -16.56 8.44
N LEU A 96 -1.50 -17.53 8.05
CA LEU A 96 -1.18 -18.71 8.88
C LEU A 96 -0.48 -18.31 10.19
N PHE A 97 0.44 -17.34 10.15
CA PHE A 97 1.07 -16.82 11.37
C PHE A 97 0.06 -16.12 12.29
N ALA A 98 -0.89 -15.38 11.71
CA ALA A 98 -1.97 -14.79 12.50
C ALA A 98 -2.87 -15.88 13.14
N GLU A 99 -3.19 -16.95 12.42
CA GLU A 99 -3.93 -18.10 12.96
C GLU A 99 -3.17 -18.81 14.09
N CYS A 100 -1.87 -19.07 13.93
CA CYS A 100 -1.04 -19.65 14.99
C CYS A 100 -0.97 -18.75 16.22
N ALA A 101 -0.79 -17.43 16.04
CA ALA A 101 -0.77 -16.49 17.15
C ALA A 101 -2.10 -16.45 17.93
N ILE A 102 -3.24 -16.61 17.23
CA ILE A 102 -4.56 -16.71 17.88
C ILE A 102 -4.68 -18.03 18.65
N ALA A 103 -4.23 -19.15 18.08
CA ALA A 103 -4.27 -20.47 18.72
C ALA A 103 -3.34 -20.57 19.94
N GLU A 104 -2.18 -19.92 19.91
CA GLU A 104 -1.23 -19.86 21.04
C GLU A 104 -1.71 -18.94 22.17
N ALA A 105 -2.51 -17.91 21.85
CA ALA A 105 -3.14 -17.04 22.83
C ALA A 105 -4.42 -17.63 23.44
N GLN A 106 -4.92 -18.76 22.91
CA GLN A 106 -6.04 -19.49 23.48
C GLN A 106 -5.58 -20.20 24.76
N PRO A 107 -6.13 -19.84 25.95
CA PRO A 107 -5.82 -20.56 27.18
C PRO A 107 -6.23 -22.02 26.98
N LEU A 108 -5.32 -22.95 27.26
CA LEU A 108 -5.58 -24.39 27.30
C LEU A 108 -6.73 -24.68 28.28
N GLN A 109 -7.99 -24.66 27.81
CA GLN A 109 -9.08 -25.26 28.54
C GLN A 109 -8.96 -26.77 28.41
N ALA A 110 -8.41 -27.33 29.49
CA ALA A 110 -8.76 -28.61 30.09
C ALA A 110 -9.70 -29.51 29.27
N GLU A 111 -9.14 -30.64 28.83
CA GLU A 111 -9.74 -31.97 28.83
C GLU A 111 -11.21 -32.02 29.28
N GLN A 112 -12.14 -31.85 28.34
CA GLN A 112 -13.56 -32.11 28.58
C GLN A 112 -13.79 -33.62 28.52
N THR A 113 -13.71 -34.28 29.68
CA THR A 113 -14.27 -35.61 29.89
C THR A 113 -15.80 -35.54 29.73
N PRO A 114 -16.45 -36.37 28.89
CA PRO A 114 -17.90 -36.35 28.78
C PRO A 114 -18.51 -37.12 29.96
N LEU A 115 -18.85 -36.41 31.04
CA LEU A 115 -19.75 -36.94 32.07
C LEU A 115 -21.19 -36.58 31.72
N ASN A 116 -21.81 -37.50 30.99
CA ASN A 116 -23.24 -37.78 31.08
C ASN A 116 -23.59 -38.12 32.54
N VAL A 117 -24.38 -37.29 33.24
CA VAL A 117 -25.45 -37.72 34.17
C VAL A 117 -26.39 -36.53 34.42
N GLY A 118 -27.64 -36.70 34.01
CA GLY A 118 -28.83 -36.56 34.87
C GLY A 118 -29.11 -35.23 35.57
N ALA A 119 -30.18 -34.57 35.11
CA ALA A 119 -31.11 -33.73 35.86
C ALA A 119 -30.86 -33.57 37.38
N SER A 120 -30.58 -32.35 37.82
CA SER A 120 -31.08 -31.87 39.12
C SER A 120 -31.15 -30.35 39.13
N SER A 121 -32.38 -29.87 39.18
CA SER A 121 -32.76 -28.48 39.40
C SER A 121 -32.25 -28.04 40.77
N CYS A 122 -31.38 -27.04 40.83
CA CYS A 122 -31.12 -26.28 42.04
C CYS A 122 -31.13 -24.80 41.70
N SER A 123 -32.29 -24.19 41.90
CA SER A 123 -32.47 -22.75 42.03
C SER A 123 -31.51 -22.23 43.10
N ALA A 124 -30.52 -21.47 42.67
CA ALA A 124 -29.80 -20.54 43.52
C ALA A 124 -29.75 -19.22 42.75
N GLU A 125 -30.86 -18.49 42.83
CA GLU A 125 -30.87 -17.07 42.53
C GLU A 125 -29.93 -16.42 43.54
N SER A 126 -28.66 -16.32 43.15
CA SER A 126 -27.77 -15.34 43.76
C SER A 126 -28.23 -14.01 43.19
N ASP A 127 -29.16 -13.40 43.92
CA ASP A 127 -29.54 -11.99 43.84
C ASP A 127 -28.31 -11.15 44.26
N VAL A 128 -27.23 -11.27 43.49
CA VAL A 128 -26.26 -10.21 43.35
C VAL A 128 -26.95 -9.29 42.38
N HIS A 129 -27.66 -8.30 42.93
CA HIS A 129 -28.18 -7.19 42.16
C HIS A 129 -26.97 -6.49 41.53
N VAL A 130 -26.55 -6.98 40.36
CA VAL A 130 -25.40 -6.45 39.64
C VAL A 130 -25.84 -5.07 39.19
N HIS A 131 -25.36 -4.03 39.85
CA HIS A 131 -25.52 -2.63 39.44
C HIS A 131 -24.70 -2.34 38.18
N SER A 132 -24.99 -3.09 37.13
CA SER A 132 -24.51 -2.88 35.78
C SER A 132 -25.69 -2.42 34.94
N ILE A 133 -25.49 -1.35 34.18
CA ILE A 133 -26.47 -0.82 33.22
C ILE A 133 -26.98 -1.92 32.29
N LEU A 134 -26.16 -2.92 31.99
CA LEU A 134 -26.55 -4.06 31.18
C LEU A 134 -27.55 -4.98 31.90
N ALA A 135 -27.37 -5.20 33.20
CA ALA A 135 -28.32 -5.95 34.02
C ALA A 135 -29.63 -5.16 34.22
N GLU A 136 -29.55 -3.86 34.46
CA GLU A 136 -30.72 -2.98 34.61
C GLU A 136 -31.57 -2.89 33.34
N THR A 137 -30.92 -2.95 32.16
CA THR A 137 -31.62 -2.98 30.87
C THR A 137 -32.13 -4.37 30.45
N GLY A 138 -32.10 -5.36 31.37
CA GLY A 138 -32.57 -6.72 31.12
C GLY A 138 -31.64 -7.56 30.24
N ARG A 139 -30.41 -7.09 29.98
CA ARG A 139 -29.37 -7.79 29.21
C ARG A 139 -28.37 -8.48 30.12
N THR A 140 -28.84 -9.04 31.24
CA THR A 140 -28.04 -9.76 32.23
C THR A 140 -27.26 -10.93 31.61
N GLN A 141 -27.81 -11.56 30.56
CA GLN A 141 -27.13 -12.67 29.87
C GLN A 141 -25.77 -12.28 29.30
N ILE A 142 -25.61 -11.03 28.82
CA ILE A 142 -24.33 -10.54 28.29
C ILE A 142 -23.30 -10.38 29.43
N VAL A 143 -23.77 -9.94 30.60
CA VAL A 143 -22.92 -9.81 31.80
C VAL A 143 -22.47 -11.19 32.28
N LEU A 144 -23.38 -12.17 32.29
CA LEU A 144 -23.10 -13.55 32.65
C LEU A 144 -22.14 -14.24 31.68
N ASP A 145 -22.32 -14.02 30.37
CA ASP A 145 -21.46 -14.59 29.33
C ASP A 145 -20.03 -14.02 29.44
N ALA A 146 -19.90 -12.69 29.52
CA ALA A 146 -18.61 -12.01 29.69
C ALA A 146 -17.94 -12.22 31.07
N PHE A 147 -18.68 -12.77 32.04
CA PHE A 147 -18.12 -13.23 33.31
C PHE A 147 -17.70 -14.70 33.23
N SER A 148 -18.49 -15.53 32.53
CA SER A 148 -18.24 -16.97 32.37
C SER A 148 -17.07 -17.26 31.42
N ASP A 149 -16.86 -16.43 30.41
CA ASP A 149 -15.72 -16.49 29.50
C ASP A 149 -14.39 -16.04 30.17
N GLY A 150 -14.46 -15.44 31.36
CA GLY A 150 -13.31 -14.90 32.09
C GLY A 150 -12.68 -13.67 31.42
N SER A 151 -13.33 -13.03 30.46
CA SER A 151 -12.85 -11.82 29.80
C SER A 151 -13.10 -10.57 30.64
N SER A 152 -14.11 -10.61 31.50
CA SER A 152 -14.50 -9.51 32.39
C SER A 152 -14.78 -9.99 33.83
N PHE A 153 -14.66 -9.07 34.78
CA PHE A 153 -15.07 -9.28 36.17
C PHE A 153 -16.06 -8.20 36.60
N ILE A 154 -16.89 -8.54 37.57
CA ILE A 154 -17.79 -7.60 38.23
C ILE A 154 -17.03 -7.01 39.42
N CYS A 155 -16.83 -5.70 39.42
CA CYS A 155 -16.23 -5.02 40.55
C CYS A 155 -17.22 -4.92 41.71
N LEU A 156 -16.90 -5.53 42.85
CA LEU A 156 -17.76 -5.52 44.03
C LEU A 156 -17.85 -4.14 44.72
N GLN A 157 -16.96 -3.21 44.39
CA GLN A 157 -16.96 -1.86 44.98
C GLN A 157 -17.90 -0.89 44.24
N CYS A 158 -17.92 -0.92 42.90
CA CYS A 158 -18.74 -0.01 42.10
C CYS A 158 -19.87 -0.68 41.31
N GLY A 159 -19.95 -2.02 41.32
CA GLY A 159 -20.95 -2.79 40.55
C GLY A 159 -20.67 -2.88 39.04
N GLY A 160 -19.63 -2.21 38.55
CA GLY A 160 -19.28 -2.16 37.12
C GLY A 160 -18.70 -3.46 36.59
N LEU A 161 -19.04 -3.78 35.33
CA LEU A 161 -18.41 -4.85 34.56
C LEU A 161 -17.15 -4.30 33.87
N VAL A 162 -15.99 -4.89 34.16
CA VAL A 162 -14.69 -4.39 33.69
C VAL A 162 -13.90 -5.55 33.10
N SER A 163 -13.21 -5.33 31.98
CA SER A 163 -12.33 -6.35 31.42
C SER A 163 -11.25 -6.77 32.42
N ASN A 164 -10.98 -8.08 32.51
CA ASN A 164 -9.97 -8.63 33.41
C ASN A 164 -8.58 -8.06 33.15
N HIS A 165 -8.25 -7.72 31.90
CA HIS A 165 -6.95 -7.14 31.54
C HIS A 165 -6.70 -5.78 32.21
N ARG A 166 -7.76 -5.03 32.52
CA ARG A 166 -7.69 -3.68 33.09
C ARG A 166 -8.18 -3.64 34.54
N LYS A 167 -8.22 -4.80 35.20
CA LYS A 167 -8.65 -4.94 36.59
C LYS A 167 -7.83 -4.08 37.54
N ASP A 168 -6.50 -4.13 37.41
CA ASP A 168 -5.61 -3.37 38.28
C ASP A 168 -5.71 -1.87 38.02
N GLU A 169 -5.82 -1.46 36.74
CA GLU A 169 -6.05 -0.06 36.36
C GLU A 169 -7.37 0.46 36.90
N HIS A 170 -8.42 -0.37 36.85
CA HIS A 170 -9.72 -0.03 37.40
C HIS A 170 -9.62 0.23 38.90
N TYR A 171 -9.03 -0.68 39.69
CA TYR A 171 -8.87 -0.47 41.12
C TYR A 171 -7.97 0.73 41.45
N ALA A 172 -6.93 0.97 40.65
CA ALA A 172 -5.98 2.06 40.89
C ALA A 172 -6.54 3.45 40.52
N TYR A 173 -7.34 3.56 39.46
CA TYR A 173 -7.64 4.87 38.87
C TYR A 173 -9.12 5.18 38.65
N TRP A 174 -10.02 4.19 38.57
CA TRP A 174 -11.41 4.44 38.16
C TRP A 174 -12.44 3.99 39.20
N CYS A 175 -12.15 2.98 40.00
CA CYS A 175 -13.07 2.43 40.98
C CYS A 175 -13.42 3.48 42.05
N GLY A 176 -14.71 3.75 42.26
CA GLY A 176 -15.19 4.65 43.31
C GLY A 176 -14.98 6.15 43.04
N LYS A 177 -14.67 6.55 41.80
CA LYS A 177 -14.77 7.96 41.40
C LYS A 177 -16.21 8.27 40.96
N PRO A 178 -16.85 9.31 41.52
CA PRO A 178 -18.19 9.74 41.09
C PRO A 178 -18.20 10.31 39.67
#